data_AF-A0A3M0XJD1-F1
#
_entry.id   AF-A0A3M0XJD1-F1
#
_cell.length_a   1.000
_cell.length_b   1.000
_cell.length_c   1.000
_cell.angle_alpha   90.00
_cell.angle_beta   90.00
_cell.angle_gamma   90.00
#
_symmetry.space_group_name_H-M   'P 1'
#
loop_
_entity.id
_entity.type
_entity.pdbx_description
1 polymer ?
#
loop_
_entity_poly.entity_id
_entity_poly.type
_entity_poly.pdbx_seq_one_letter_code
_entity_poly.pdbx_strand_id
1 'polypeptide(L)'
;MALAIKNFFKALTYIAKGGKLYWIWIFLLIILVINGAYFYSFQARHGMIETAMRDQVSWGFYIANFTFLVGVAAAAVLLVIPSYIYNFKPIK
;
A
#
# COMPACT_ATOMS: atom_id res chain seq x y z
N MET A 1 27.60 -4.26 5.39
CA MET A 1 26.45 -5.07 5.86
C MET A 1 26.02 -4.73 7.29
N ALA A 2 26.92 -4.74 8.28
CA ALA A 2 26.59 -4.41 9.68
C ALA A 2 25.98 -3.01 9.90
N LEU A 3 26.41 -2.00 9.11
CA LEU A 3 25.85 -0.64 9.17
C LEU A 3 24.39 -0.58 8.71
N ALA A 4 24.02 -1.33 7.66
CA ALA A 4 22.67 -1.37 7.12
C ALA A 4 21.70 -1.97 8.15
N ILE A 5 22.11 -3.05 8.82
CA ILE A 5 21.34 -3.69 9.89
C ILE A 5 21.14 -2.70 11.06
N LYS A 6 22.20 -2.01 11.49
CA LYS A 6 22.13 -1.00 12.56
C LYS A 6 21.20 0.17 12.20
N ASN A 7 21.22 0.61 10.94
CA ASN A 7 20.35 1.67 10.45
C ASN A 7 18.89 1.23 10.36
N PHE A 8 18.63 -0.02 9.98
CA PHE A 8 17.28 -0.59 9.97
C PHE A 8 16.64 -0.59 11.37
N PHE A 9 17.37 -1.05 12.40
CA PHE A 9 16.86 -1.00 13.78
C PHE A 9 16.68 0.43 14.30
N LYS A 10 17.55 1.37 13.89
CA LYS A 10 17.34 2.80 14.19
C LYS A 10 16.06 3.33 13.53
N ALA A 11 15.81 3.00 12.27
CA ALA A 11 14.57 3.40 11.59
C ALA A 11 13.33 2.87 12.32
N LEU A 12 13.36 1.61 12.77
CA LEU A 12 12.27 1.00 13.53
C LEU A 12 11.95 1.78 14.81
N THR A 13 12.99 2.19 15.54
CA THR A 13 12.83 3.00 16.76
C THR A 13 12.34 4.42 16.49
N TYR A 14 12.59 4.99 15.31
CA TYR A 14 12.02 6.28 14.91
C TYR A 14 10.54 6.17 14.54
N ILE A 15 10.15 5.11 13.84
CA ILE A 15 8.74 4.87 13.46
C ILE A 15 7.88 4.72 14.71
N ALA A 16 8.40 4.12 15.78
CA ALA A 16 7.70 3.99 17.06
C ALA A 16 7.58 5.31 17.86
N LYS A 17 8.27 6.38 17.48
CA LYS A 17 8.23 7.69 18.15
C LYS A 17 7.28 8.64 17.42
N GLY A 18 5.98 8.37 17.56
CA GLY A 18 4.91 9.23 17.02
C GLY A 18 4.06 9.90 18.11
N GLY A 19 3.43 11.04 17.78
CA GLY A 19 2.46 11.71 18.64
C GLY A 19 1.10 11.01 18.71
N LYS A 20 0.15 11.55 19.48
CA LYS A 20 -1.19 10.95 19.66
C LYS A 20 -1.95 10.77 18.33
N LEU A 21 -1.95 11.78 17.47
CA LEU A 21 -2.62 11.73 16.16
C LEU A 21 -2.01 10.67 15.23
N TYR A 22 -0.69 10.50 15.27
CA TYR A 22 0.00 9.46 14.51
C TYR A 22 -0.50 8.07 14.91
N TRP A 23 -0.57 7.79 16.21
CA TRP A 23 -1.03 6.49 16.70
C TRP A 23 -2.50 6.24 16.44
N ILE A 24 -3.36 7.26 16.51
CA ILE A 24 -4.77 7.17 16.10
C ILE A 24 -4.87 6.78 14.62
N TRP A 25 -4.07 7.42 13.77
CA TRP A 25 -4.05 7.11 12.34
C TRP A 25 -3.57 5.68 12.06
N ILE A 26 -2.48 5.26 12.70
CA ILE A 26 -1.98 3.88 12.59
C ILE A 26 -3.02 2.86 13.05
N PHE A 27 -3.68 3.12 14.19
CA PHE A 27 -4.73 2.25 14.70
C PHE A 27 -5.91 2.12 13.72
N LEU A 28 -6.34 3.23 13.12
CA LEU A 28 -7.37 3.23 12.07
C LEU A 28 -6.95 2.39 10.87
N LEU A 29 -5.72 2.54 10.39
CA LEU A 29 -5.20 1.74 9.28
C LEU A 29 -5.15 0.25 9.60
N ILE A 30 -4.74 -0.10 10.83
CA ILE A 30 -4.72 -1.49 11.30
C ILE A 30 -6.14 -2.09 11.32
N ILE A 31 -7.14 -1.35 11.79
CA ILE A 31 -8.54 -1.80 11.75
C ILE A 31 -8.97 -2.11 10.32
N LEU A 32 -8.66 -1.24 9.35
CA LEU A 32 -9.02 -1.46 7.95
C LEU A 32 -8.34 -2.72 7.37
N VAL A 33 -7.05 -2.93 7.69
CA VAL A 33 -6.31 -4.12 7.25
C VAL A 33 -6.89 -5.39 7.86
N ILE A 34 -7.18 -5.40 9.17
CA ILE A 34 -7.79 -6.55 9.85
C ILE A 34 -9.16 -6.85 9.26
N ASN A 35 -9.98 -5.82 9.01
CA ASN A 35 -11.29 -5.97 8.40
C ASN A 35 -11.19 -6.59 6.99
N GLY A 36 -10.28 -6.09 6.16
CA GLY A 36 -10.00 -6.65 4.84
C GLY A 36 -9.53 -8.11 4.90
N ALA A 37 -8.59 -8.43 5.80
CA ALA A 37 -8.09 -9.79 5.99
C ALA A 37 -9.18 -10.75 6.50
N TYR A 38 -10.08 -10.27 7.36
CA TYR A 38 -11.23 -11.02 7.85
C TYR A 38 -12.12 -11.45 6.69
N PHE A 39 -12.60 -10.51 5.86
CA PHE A 39 -13.45 -10.82 4.70
C PHE A 39 -12.72 -11.64 3.63
N TYR A 40 -11.44 -11.38 3.40
CA TYR A 40 -10.61 -12.18 2.51
C TYR A 40 -10.56 -13.66 2.96
N SER A 41 -10.54 -13.91 4.27
CA SER A 41 -10.60 -15.28 4.79
C SER A 41 -11.94 -15.98 4.54
N PHE A 42 -13.06 -15.26 4.43
CA PHE A 42 -14.35 -15.82 4.05
C PHE A 42 -14.36 -16.15 2.57
N GLN A 43 -13.90 -15.22 1.74
CA GLN A 43 -13.80 -15.42 0.31
C GLN A 43 -12.87 -16.59 -0.05
N ALA A 44 -11.75 -16.77 0.67
CA ALA A 44 -10.86 -17.91 0.48
C ALA A 44 -11.54 -19.27 0.76
N ARG A 45 -12.58 -19.30 1.60
CA ARG A 45 -13.33 -20.51 1.97
C ARG A 45 -14.56 -20.75 1.10
N HIS A 46 -15.31 -19.71 0.77
CA HIS A 46 -16.58 -19.79 0.04
C HIS A 46 -16.42 -19.51 -1.46
N GLY A 47 -15.22 -19.09 -1.89
CA GLY A 47 -14.90 -18.77 -3.28
C GLY A 47 -15.26 -17.34 -3.68
N MET A 48 -15.18 -17.06 -4.98
CA MET A 48 -15.37 -15.70 -5.54
C MET A 48 -16.83 -15.22 -5.52
N ILE A 49 -17.78 -16.07 -5.08
CA ILE A 49 -19.19 -15.74 -4.92
C ILE A 49 -19.39 -14.59 -3.91
N GLU A 50 -18.58 -14.54 -2.85
CA GLU A 50 -18.63 -13.51 -1.81
C GLU A 50 -18.31 -12.10 -2.36
N THR A 51 -17.55 -12.03 -3.45
CA THR A 51 -17.24 -10.77 -4.15
C THR A 51 -18.20 -10.44 -5.28
N ALA A 52 -19.33 -11.15 -5.37
CA ALA A 52 -20.33 -11.00 -6.43
C ALA A 52 -19.78 -11.16 -7.86
N MET A 53 -18.67 -11.90 -8.01
CA MET A 53 -18.12 -12.20 -9.33
C MET A 53 -18.98 -13.26 -10.02
N ARG A 54 -19.23 -13.05 -11.31
CA ARG A 54 -19.99 -13.97 -12.17
C ARG A 54 -19.18 -14.28 -13.42
N ASP A 55 -19.56 -15.32 -14.15
CA ASP A 55 -18.88 -15.71 -15.40
C ASP A 55 -18.82 -14.57 -16.43
N GLN A 56 -19.86 -13.74 -16.48
CA GLN A 56 -19.90 -12.54 -17.34
C GLN A 56 -18.93 -11.43 -16.91
N VAL A 57 -18.59 -11.32 -15.63
CA VAL A 57 -17.72 -10.27 -15.07
C VAL A 57 -16.87 -10.89 -13.95
N SER A 58 -15.79 -11.53 -14.34
CA SER A 58 -14.90 -12.31 -13.45
C SER A 58 -13.76 -11.51 -12.83
N TRP A 59 -13.60 -10.25 -13.23
CA TRP A 59 -12.44 -9.40 -12.92
C TRP A 59 -12.74 -8.10 -12.16
N GLY A 60 -14.01 -7.79 -11.90
CA GLY A 60 -14.50 -6.46 -11.57
C GLY A 60 -13.64 -5.66 -10.58
N PHE A 61 -13.76 -5.95 -9.28
CA PHE A 61 -13.11 -5.13 -8.25
C PHE A 61 -11.58 -5.30 -8.21
N TYR A 62 -11.06 -6.52 -8.42
CA TYR A 62 -9.61 -6.76 -8.32
C TYR A 62 -8.82 -6.08 -9.42
N ILE A 63 -9.23 -6.26 -10.68
CA ILE A 63 -8.49 -5.69 -11.80
C ILE A 63 -8.66 -4.17 -11.85
N ALA A 64 -9.81 -3.63 -11.46
CA ALA A 64 -9.99 -2.19 -11.32
C ALA A 64 -9.03 -1.57 -10.29
N ASN A 65 -8.87 -2.18 -9.11
CA ASN A 65 -7.91 -1.69 -8.10
C ASN A 65 -6.46 -1.86 -8.56
N PHE A 66 -6.14 -2.96 -9.25
CA PHE A 66 -4.82 -3.20 -9.80
C PHE A 66 -4.42 -2.10 -10.80
N THR A 67 -5.25 -1.81 -11.80
CA THR A 67 -4.95 -0.78 -12.80
C THR A 67 -4.92 0.61 -12.20
N PHE A 68 -5.76 0.90 -11.19
CA PHE A 68 -5.70 2.14 -10.43
C PHE A 68 -4.34 2.32 -9.75
N LEU A 69 -3.88 1.33 -8.98
CA LEU A 69 -2.60 1.39 -8.28
C LEU A 69 -1.40 1.49 -9.24
N VAL A 70 -1.44 0.76 -10.36
CA VAL A 70 -0.44 0.89 -11.43
C VAL A 70 -0.44 2.32 -11.98
N GLY A 71 -1.60 2.93 -12.19
CA GLY A 71 -1.72 4.32 -12.62
C GLY A 71 -1.11 5.31 -11.63
N VAL A 72 -1.37 5.13 -10.32
CA VAL A 72 -0.78 5.96 -9.25
C VAL A 72 0.75 5.83 -9.24
N ALA A 73 1.26 4.60 -9.37
CA ALA A 73 2.71 4.35 -9.44
C ALA A 73 3.34 4.98 -10.70
N ALA A 74 2.69 4.86 -11.86
CA ALA A 74 3.15 5.46 -13.11
C ALA A 74 3.24 7.00 -13.01
N ALA A 75 2.26 7.64 -12.37
CA ALA A 75 2.29 9.08 -12.12
C ALA A 75 3.50 9.51 -11.27
N ALA A 76 3.84 8.74 -10.23
CA ALA A 76 5.03 9.00 -9.43
C ALA A 76 6.32 8.84 -10.26
N VAL A 77 6.44 7.80 -11.06
CA VAL A 77 7.61 7.56 -11.93
C VAL A 77 7.79 8.68 -12.96
N LEU A 78 6.68 9.17 -13.54
CA LEU A 78 6.70 10.27 -14.50
C LEU A 78 7.22 11.57 -13.89
N LEU A 79 7.03 11.81 -12.58
CA LEU A 79 7.63 12.95 -11.89
C LEU A 79 9.10 12.70 -11.53
N VAL A 80 9.43 11.48 -11.11
CA VAL A 80 10.74 11.14 -10.56
C VAL A 80 11.81 11.01 -11.66
N ILE A 81 11.53 10.35 -12.79
CA ILE A 81 12.55 10.15 -13.85
C ILE A 81 13.06 11.49 -14.41
N PRO A 82 12.19 12.42 -14.83
CA PRO A 82 12.65 13.71 -15.34
C PRO A 82 13.37 14.55 -14.28
N SER A 83 12.98 14.45 -12.99
CA SER A 83 13.68 15.19 -11.94
C SER A 83 15.14 14.74 -11.80
N TYR A 84 15.42 13.45 -11.99
CA TYR A 84 16.78 12.92 -12.05
C TYR A 84 17.54 13.37 -13.30
N ILE A 85 16.93 13.30 -14.48
CA ILE A 85 17.55 13.65 -15.77
C ILE A 85 17.88 15.14 -15.85
N TYR A 86 16.92 16.00 -15.53
CA TYR A 86 17.07 17.46 -15.62
C TYR A 86 17.69 18.08 -14.37
N ASN A 87 18.11 17.27 -13.39
CA ASN A 87 18.63 17.74 -12.10
C ASN A 87 17.71 18.77 -11.41
N PHE A 88 16.40 18.55 -11.50
CA PHE A 88 15.40 19.47 -10.97
C PHE A 88 15.29 19.30 -9.45
N LYS A 89 15.99 20.17 -8.72
CA LYS A 89 16.14 20.15 -7.25
C LYS A 89 14.83 20.19 -6.44
N PRO A 90 13.73 20.83 -6.88
CA PRO A 90 12.50 20.87 -6.07
C PRO A 90 11.80 19.51 -5.86
N ILE A 91 12.10 18.50 -6.69
CA ILE A 91 11.49 17.16 -6.64
C ILE A 91 12.50 16.08 -6.19
N LYS A 92 13.80 16.40 -6.20
CA LYS A 92 14.86 15.55 -5.61
C LYS A 92 14.94 15.73 -4.11
#